data_AF-A0A8X7V8E8-F1
#
_entry.id   AF-A0A8X7V8E8-F1
#
_cell.length_a   1.000
_cell.length_b   1.000
_cell.length_c   1.000
_cell.angle_alpha   90.00
_cell.angle_beta   90.00
_cell.angle_gamma   90.00
#
_symmetry.space_group_name_H-M   'P 1'
#
loop_
_entity.id
_entity.type
_entity.pdbx_description
1 polymer ?
#
loop_
_entity_poly.entity_id
_entity_poly.type
_entity_poly.pdbx_seq_one_letter_code
_entity_poly.pdbx_strand_id
1 'polypeptide(L)'
;MLLKIVRNIIEQPNEMKFKRLRKANPAIKCKILNFAAAVEILSVVGFVEEMVSEGTGAQEPYLVLKRNDPDLLLIAKFMIESHTTGS
;
A
#
# COMPACT_ATOMS: atom_id res chain seq x y z
N MET A 1 0.08 -9.03 -4.75
CA MET A 1 0.43 -7.59 -4.78
C MET A 1 0.46 -7.01 -3.38
N LEU A 2 -0.59 -7.20 -2.57
CA LEU A 2 -0.65 -6.75 -1.17
C LEU A 2 0.56 -7.17 -0.33
N LEU A 3 0.90 -8.47 -0.35
CA LEU A 3 2.07 -8.97 0.38
C LEU A 3 3.36 -8.23 -0.01
N LYS A 4 3.56 -7.97 -1.31
CA LYS A 4 4.74 -7.23 -1.79
C LYS A 4 4.78 -5.80 -1.26
N ILE A 5 3.64 -5.11 -1.22
CA ILE A 5 3.54 -3.75 -0.68
C ILE A 5 3.94 -3.74 0.80
N VAL A 6 3.31 -4.60 1.60
CA VAL A 6 3.56 -4.68 3.06
C VAL A 6 5.01 -5.08 3.34
N ARG A 7 5.51 -6.11 2.63
CA ARG A 7 6.89 -6.59 2.76
C ARG A 7 7.92 -5.51 2.44
N ASN A 8 7.76 -4.77 1.35
CA ASN A 8 8.69 -3.70 0.97
C ASN A 8 8.79 -2.61 2.05
N ILE A 9 7.68 -2.29 2.72
CA ILE A 9 7.66 -1.27 3.78
C ILE A 9 8.37 -1.78 5.04
N ILE A 10 8.16 -3.05 5.40
CA ILE A 10 8.83 -3.67 6.54
C ILE A 10 10.35 -3.78 6.29
N GLU A 11 10.75 -4.23 5.11
CA GLU A 11 12.15 -4.43 4.75
C GLU A 11 12.90 -3.10 4.54
N GLN A 12 12.20 -2.05 4.08
CA GLN A 12 12.78 -0.75 3.74
C GLN A 12 11.93 0.40 4.30
N PRO A 13 11.83 0.56 5.63
CA PRO A 13 10.87 1.47 6.28
C PRO A 13 11.18 2.96 6.06
N ASN A 14 12.40 3.30 5.67
CA ASN A 14 12.79 4.69 5.41
C ASN A 14 12.54 5.12 3.96
N GLU A 15 12.21 4.17 3.08
CA GLU A 15 12.04 4.43 1.66
C GLU A 15 10.61 4.89 1.35
N MET A 16 10.43 6.21 1.25
CA MET A 16 9.11 6.85 1.11
C MET A 16 8.31 6.39 -0.12
N LYS A 17 8.97 5.90 -1.17
CA LYS A 17 8.31 5.37 -2.37
C LYS A 17 7.44 4.14 -2.09
N PHE A 18 7.72 3.36 -1.03
CA PHE A 18 6.86 2.23 -0.66
C PHE A 18 5.68 2.64 0.20
N LYS A 19 5.74 3.82 0.84
CA LYS A 19 4.65 4.41 1.61
C LYS A 19 3.68 5.23 0.74
N ARG A 20 3.96 5.39 -0.56
CA ARG A 20 3.17 6.20 -1.49
C ARG A 20 2.88 5.41 -2.76
N LEU A 21 1.63 5.00 -2.95
CA LEU A 21 1.20 4.26 -4.14
C LEU A 21 0.45 5.20 -5.09
N ARG A 22 1.06 5.50 -6.24
CA ARG A 22 0.45 6.34 -7.26
C ARG A 22 -0.76 5.63 -7.87
N LYS A 23 -1.97 6.21 -7.78
CA LYS A 23 -3.19 5.57 -8.31
C LYS A 23 -3.17 5.45 -9.84
N ALA A 24 -2.43 6.33 -10.52
CA ALA A 24 -2.22 6.26 -11.97
C ALA A 24 -1.31 5.08 -12.41
N ASN A 25 -0.59 4.43 -11.50
CA ASN A 25 0.26 3.29 -11.85
C ASN A 25 -0.62 2.12 -12.35
N PRO A 26 -0.42 1.61 -13.58
CA PRO A 26 -1.25 0.55 -14.15
C PRO A 26 -1.31 -0.72 -13.29
N ALA A 27 -0.19 -1.08 -12.63
CA ALA A 27 -0.15 -2.25 -11.76
C ALA A 27 -0.96 -2.03 -10.47
N ILE A 28 -0.95 -0.82 -9.91
CA ILE A 28 -1.77 -0.45 -8.74
C ILE A 28 -3.23 -0.44 -9.14
N LYS A 29 -3.58 0.18 -10.27
CA LYS A 29 -4.96 0.22 -10.76
C LYS A 29 -5.52 -1.19 -10.97
N CYS A 30 -4.81 -2.01 -11.75
CA CYS A 30 -5.28 -3.33 -12.13
C CYS A 30 -5.32 -4.32 -10.96
N LYS A 31 -4.33 -4.30 -10.06
CA LYS A 31 -4.18 -5.32 -9.00
C LYS A 31 -4.69 -4.89 -7.62
N ILE A 32 -4.95 -3.60 -7.40
CA ILE A 32 -5.43 -3.07 -6.13
C ILE A 32 -6.74 -2.31 -6.32
N LEU A 33 -6.74 -1.23 -7.11
CA LEU A 33 -7.91 -0.32 -7.16
C LEU A 33 -9.16 -0.98 -7.75
N ASN A 34 -9.00 -1.94 -8.65
CA ASN A 34 -10.12 -2.70 -9.21
C ASN A 34 -10.75 -3.71 -8.22
N PHE A 35 -10.13 -3.91 -7.04
CA PHE A 35 -10.60 -4.87 -6.04
C PHE A 35 -10.89 -4.13 -4.72
N ALA A 36 -12.17 -3.91 -4.42
CA ALA A 36 -12.58 -3.17 -3.22
C ALA A 36 -11.98 -3.76 -1.93
N ALA A 37 -11.97 -5.09 -1.79
CA ALA A 37 -11.37 -5.77 -0.64
C ALA A 37 -9.85 -5.49 -0.50
N ALA A 38 -9.12 -5.35 -1.61
CA ALA A 38 -7.70 -5.02 -1.55
C ALA A 38 -7.46 -3.57 -1.08
N VAL A 39 -8.32 -2.64 -1.51
CA VAL A 39 -8.30 -1.25 -1.03
C VAL A 39 -8.63 -1.18 0.45
N GLU A 40 -9.64 -1.93 0.90
CA GLU A 40 -10.04 -2.00 2.31
C GLU A 40 -8.91 -2.55 3.19
N ILE A 41 -8.22 -3.63 2.77
CA ILE A 41 -7.04 -4.14 3.48
C ILE A 41 -5.97 -3.06 3.62
N LEU A 42 -5.64 -2.33 2.55
CA LEU A 42 -4.67 -1.24 2.62
C LEU A 42 -5.14 -0.12 3.56
N SER A 43 -6.44 0.20 3.57
CA SER A 43 -7.01 1.17 4.50
C SER A 43 -6.86 0.73 5.96
N VAL A 44 -7.17 -0.54 6.26
CA VAL A 44 -6.95 -1.15 7.59
C VAL A 44 -5.48 -1.11 7.97
N VAL A 45 -4.56 -1.34 7.05
CA VAL A 45 -3.11 -1.22 7.32
C VAL A 45 -2.70 0.23 7.63
N GLY A 46 -3.45 1.22 7.14
CA GLY A 46 -3.20 2.65 7.42
C GLY A 46 -2.94 3.51 6.20
N PHE A 47 -3.21 3.00 4.99
CA PHE A 47 -3.19 3.81 3.79
C PHE A 47 -4.44 4.69 3.71
N VAL A 48 -4.23 5.95 3.36
CA VAL A 48 -5.30 6.92 3.10
C VAL A 48 -5.16 7.50 1.71
N GLU A 49 -6.28 7.88 1.11
CA GLU A 49 -6.24 8.62 -0.15
C GLU A 49 -5.81 10.07 0.10
N GLU A 50 -4.82 10.53 -0.66
CA GLU A 50 -4.29 11.89 -0.54
C GLU A 50 -3.89 12.43 -1.92
N MET A 51 -4.21 13.69 -2.18
CA MET A 51 -3.69 14.44 -3.32
C MET A 51 -2.27 14.90 -2.99
N VAL A 52 -1.28 14.36 -3.67
CA VAL A 52 0.13 14.70 -3.47
C VAL A 52 0.58 15.59 -4.61
N SER A 53 1.13 16.77 -4.29
CA SER A 53 1.80 17.60 -5.28
C SER A 53 3.17 17.01 -5.58
N GLU A 54 3.40 16.57 -6.81
CA GLU A 54 4.76 16.37 -7.30
C GLU A 54 5.35 17.74 -7.70
N GLY A 55 6.68 17.86 -7.73
CA GLY A 55 7.42 19.13 -7.83
C GLY A 55 7.12 20.00 -9.08
N THR A 56 6.24 19.54 -9.96
CA THR A 56 5.71 20.26 -11.13
C THR A 56 4.43 21.06 -10.82
N GLY A 57 3.91 21.00 -9.59
CA GLY A 57 2.68 21.69 -9.16
C GLY A 57 1.38 20.95 -9.52
N ALA A 58 1.46 19.85 -10.26
CA ALA A 58 0.33 18.97 -10.51
C ALA A 58 0.05 18.11 -9.27
N GLN A 59 -1.20 18.14 -8.80
CA GLN A 59 -1.68 17.25 -7.75
C GLN A 59 -2.13 15.93 -8.37
N GLU A 60 -1.62 14.83 -7.81
CA GLU A 60 -1.99 13.48 -8.24
C GLU A 60 -2.52 12.66 -7.07
N PRO A 61 -3.49 11.77 -7.32
CA PRO A 61 -4.08 10.97 -6.26
C PRO A 61 -3.18 9.76 -5.92
N TYR A 62 -2.87 9.61 -4.64
CA TYR A 62 -2.06 8.53 -4.08
C TYR A 62 -2.81 7.81 -2.95
N LEU A 63 -2.44 6.55 -2.70
CA LEU A 63 -2.65 5.92 -1.40
C LEU A 63 -1.35 6.10 -0.59
N VAL A 64 -1.44 6.78 0.55
CA VAL A 64 -0.30 7.13 1.40
C VAL A 64 -0.42 6.45 2.75
N LEU A 65 0.60 5.70 3.16
CA LEU A 65 0.66 5.10 4.49
C LEU A 65 0.92 6.19 5.54
N LYS A 66 -0.11 6.51 6.34
CA LYS A 66 0.00 7.49 7.43
C LYS A 66 0.22 6.82 8.78
N ARG A 67 -0.41 5.66 9.02
CA ARG A 67 -0.17 4.83 10.20
C ARG A 67 1.00 3.90 9.93
N ASN A 68 2.21 4.35 10.26
CA ASN A 68 3.44 3.57 10.10
C ASN A 68 3.72 2.74 11.37
N ASP A 69 2.75 1.91 11.75
CA ASP A 69 2.82 1.02 12.92
C ASP A 69 3.47 -0.32 12.52
N PRO A 70 4.69 -0.64 13.01
CA PRO A 70 5.39 -1.86 12.63
C PRO A 70 4.66 -3.14 13.01
N ASP A 71 3.97 -3.16 14.16
CA ASP A 71 3.30 -4.35 14.66
C ASP A 71 2.08 -4.67 13.79
N LEU A 72 1.32 -3.64 13.41
CA LEU A 72 0.22 -3.79 12.47
C LEU A 72 0.69 -4.27 11.09
N LEU A 73 1.80 -3.73 10.59
CA LEU A 73 2.38 -4.16 9.31
C LEU A 73 2.81 -5.63 9.36
N LEU A 74 3.39 -6.08 10.47
CA LEU A 74 3.74 -7.49 10.69
C LEU A 74 2.50 -8.38 10.73
N ILE A 75 1.45 -7.98 11.46
CA ILE A 75 0.17 -8.72 11.49
C ILE A 75 -0.40 -8.84 10.07
N ALA A 76 -0.45 -7.73 9.32
CA ALA A 76 -0.93 -7.75 7.95
C ALA A 76 -0.10 -8.68 7.06
N LYS A 77 1.24 -8.69 7.20
CA LYS A 77 2.12 -9.62 6.49
C LYS A 77 1.72 -11.07 6.78
N PHE A 78 1.66 -11.46 8.04
CA PHE A 78 1.34 -12.84 8.42
C PHE A 78 -0.05 -13.29 7.96
N MET A 79 -1.06 -12.41 8.10
CA MET A 79 -2.43 -12.67 7.64
C MET A 79 -2.49 -12.83 6.13
N ILE A 80 -1.76 -12.02 5.35
CA ILE A 80 -1.75 -12.17 3.89
C ILE A 80 -0.97 -13.43 3.49
N GLU A 81 0.15 -13.74 4.18
CA GLU A 81 0.97 -14.93 3.89
C GLU A 81 0.21 -16.24 4.11
N SER A 82 -0.56 -16.35 5.20
CA SER A 82 -1.32 -17.58 5.54
C SER A 82 -2.37 -17.96 4.47
N HIS A 83 -2.85 -16.98 3.70
CA HIS A 83 -3.77 -17.20 2.58
C HIS A 83 -3.06 -17.39 1.22
N THR A 84 -1.73 -17.31 1.18
CA THR A 84 -0.94 -17.52 -0.05
C THR A 84 -0.25 -18.88 -0.11
N THR A 85 -0.17 -19.62 1.00
CA THR A 85 0.47 -20.95 1.08
C THR A 85 -0.43 -22.12 0.64
N GLY A 86 -1.50 -21.84 -0.11
CA GLY A 86 -2.47 -22.85 -0.57
C GLY A 86 -2.80 -22.77 -2.06
N SER A 87 -1.82 -22.47 -2.92
CA SER A 87 -1.96 -22.52 -4.39
C SER A 87 -0.78 -23.21 -5.04
#